data_AF-A0A4Q3XDZ4-F1
#
_entry.id   AF-A0A4Q3XDZ4-F1
#
_cell.length_a   1.000
_cell.length_b   1.000
_cell.length_c   1.000
_cell.angle_alpha   90.00
_cell.angle_beta   90.00
_cell.angle_gamma   90.00
#
_symmetry.space_group_name_H-M   'P 1'
#
loop_
_entity.id
_entity.type
_entity.pdbx_description
1 polymer ?
#
loop_
_entity_poly.entity_id
_entity_poly.type
_entity_poly.pdbx_seq_one_letter_code
_entity_poly.pdbx_strand_id
1 'polypeptide(L)'
;MENLSRRSELDEWHPDGQKITSMENLEVIRKVLEDEGPVILERRIYRGSSSPERAIFESFDEIITFLETKVLPGDSIWIWSYDKVCRSENALTHSKIPDEDGCVPLKGAY
;
A
#
# COMPACT_ATOMS: atom_id res chain seq x y z
N MET A 1 28.64 7.67 -15.33
CA MET A 1 28.15 6.91 -14.16
C MET A 1 27.79 5.53 -14.65
N GLU A 2 28.59 4.52 -14.30
CA GLU A 2 28.31 3.13 -14.67
C GLU A 2 26.95 2.71 -14.13
N ASN A 3 26.10 2.25 -15.04
CA ASN A 3 24.81 1.67 -14.73
C ASN A 3 25.07 0.25 -14.19
N LEU A 4 25.49 0.17 -12.92
CA LEU A 4 25.52 -1.09 -12.18
C LEU A 4 24.09 -1.63 -12.17
N SER A 5 23.84 -2.62 -13.02
CA SER A 5 22.59 -3.37 -13.02
C SER A 5 22.30 -3.81 -11.59
N ARG A 6 21.26 -3.24 -10.97
CA ARG A 6 20.79 -3.63 -9.63
C ARG A 6 20.25 -5.07 -9.58
N ARG A 7 20.22 -5.76 -10.72
CA ARG A 7 19.77 -7.15 -10.84
C ARG A 7 20.89 -8.08 -10.41
N SER A 8 20.64 -8.90 -9.39
CA SER A 8 21.50 -10.02 -9.07
C SER A 8 21.05 -11.27 -9.82
N GLU A 9 22.01 -12.03 -10.35
CA GLU A 9 21.75 -13.28 -11.08
C GLU A 9 21.09 -14.35 -10.20
N LEU A 10 21.34 -14.32 -8.88
CA LEU A 10 20.74 -15.24 -7.92
C LEU A 10 19.23 -15.02 -7.72
N ASP A 11 18.71 -13.86 -8.13
CA ASP A 11 17.29 -13.53 -7.94
C ASP A 11 16.45 -13.82 -9.19
N GLU A 12 17.01 -14.55 -10.16
CA GLU A 12 16.30 -15.14 -11.31
C GLU A 12 15.36 -14.15 -12.03
N TRP A 13 15.88 -12.96 -12.33
CA TRP A 13 15.12 -11.91 -13.00
C TRP A 13 14.55 -12.40 -14.35
N HIS A 14 13.22 -12.51 -14.44
CA HIS A 14 12.55 -13.05 -15.61
C HIS A 14 11.64 -12.01 -16.29
N PRO A 15 11.64 -11.92 -17.63
CA PRO A 15 10.75 -11.00 -18.35
C PRO A 15 9.27 -11.28 -18.10
N ASP A 16 8.90 -12.53 -17.82
CA ASP A 16 7.52 -12.96 -17.54
C ASP A 16 7.18 -13.02 -16.04
N GLY A 17 8.02 -12.44 -15.19
CA GLY A 17 7.67 -12.27 -13.77
C GLY A 17 6.40 -11.43 -13.58
N GLN A 18 5.75 -11.59 -12.42
CA GLN A 18 4.58 -10.78 -12.06
C GLN A 18 4.95 -9.30 -11.95
N LYS A 19 4.10 -8.43 -12.52
CA LYS A 19 4.32 -6.98 -12.57
C LYS A 19 3.11 -6.26 -12.01
N ILE A 20 3.30 -5.45 -10.98
CA ILE A 20 2.24 -4.58 -10.47
C ILE A 20 1.73 -3.59 -11.54
N THR A 21 2.60 -3.23 -12.49
CA THR A 21 2.30 -2.35 -13.62
C THR A 21 1.66 -3.05 -14.82
N SER A 22 1.35 -4.35 -14.73
CA SER A 22 0.58 -5.03 -15.78
C SER A 22 -0.85 -4.49 -15.81
N MET A 23 -1.45 -4.47 -17.01
CA MET A 23 -2.80 -3.95 -17.21
C MET A 23 -3.84 -4.65 -16.32
N GLU A 24 -3.74 -5.98 -16.19
CA GLU A 24 -4.59 -6.79 -15.31
C GLU A 24 -4.54 -6.31 -13.85
N ASN A 25 -3.34 -6.13 -13.29
CA ASN A 25 -3.21 -5.68 -11.90
C ASN A 25 -3.67 -4.23 -11.72
N LEU A 26 -3.37 -3.35 -12.69
CA LEU A 26 -3.82 -1.95 -12.64
C LEU A 26 -5.34 -1.83 -12.73
N GLU A 27 -6.00 -2.66 -13.54
CA GLU A 27 -7.47 -2.73 -13.63
C GLU A 27 -8.10 -3.22 -12.33
N VAL A 28 -7.50 -4.22 -11.67
CA VAL A 28 -7.95 -4.67 -10.34
C VAL A 28 -7.87 -3.53 -9.32
N ILE A 29 -6.76 -2.80 -9.28
CA ILE A 29 -6.57 -1.68 -8.36
C ILE A 29 -7.61 -0.59 -8.63
N ARG A 30 -7.79 -0.21 -9.89
CA ARG A 30 -8.79 0.80 -10.30
C ARG A 30 -10.19 0.39 -9.87
N LYS A 31 -10.57 -0.87 -10.12
CA LYS A 31 -11.88 -1.38 -9.75
C LYS A 31 -12.12 -1.35 -8.24
N VAL A 32 -11.14 -1.73 -7.43
CA VAL A 32 -11.27 -1.66 -5.96
C VAL A 32 -11.44 -0.21 -5.50
N LEU A 33 -10.68 0.72 -6.07
CA LEU A 33 -10.81 2.15 -5.76
C LEU A 33 -12.18 2.72 -6.13
N GLU A 34 -12.75 2.29 -7.26
CA GLU A 34 -14.06 2.73 -7.74
C GLU A 34 -15.23 2.09 -6.96
N ASP A 35 -15.15 0.78 -6.70
CA ASP A 35 -16.27 -0.01 -6.17
C ASP A 35 -16.26 -0.11 -4.63
N GLU A 36 -15.07 -0.16 -4.01
CA GLU A 36 -14.91 -0.46 -2.58
C GLU A 36 -14.38 0.74 -1.79
N GLY A 37 -13.46 1.52 -2.36
CA GLY A 37 -12.85 2.67 -1.70
C GLY A 37 -11.32 2.54 -1.56
N PRO A 38 -10.71 3.18 -0.55
CA PRO A 38 -9.26 3.31 -0.47
C PRO A 38 -8.51 1.97 -0.46
N VAL A 39 -7.26 2.01 -0.92
CA VAL A 39 -6.37 0.84 -0.85
C VAL A 39 -5.14 1.14 -0.01
N ILE A 40 -4.65 0.12 0.68
CA ILE A 40 -3.35 0.13 1.34
C ILE A 40 -2.33 -0.46 0.38
N LEU A 41 -1.29 0.29 0.10
CA LEU A 41 -0.10 -0.18 -0.61
C LEU A 41 1.00 -0.43 0.41
N GLU A 42 1.55 -1.65 0.42
CA GLU A 42 2.77 -2.00 1.13
C GLU A 42 3.89 -2.22 0.13
N ARG A 43 4.98 -1.45 0.27
CA ARG A 43 6.21 -1.58 -0.51
C ARG A 43 7.29 -2.23 0.34
N ARG A 44 7.88 -3.30 -0.18
CA ARG A 44 9.07 -3.95 0.38
C ARG A 44 10.26 -3.68 -0.53
N ILE A 45 11.27 -3.01 0.03
CA ILE A 45 12.43 -2.56 -0.72
C ILE A 45 13.31 -3.77 -1.08
N TYR A 46 13.57 -3.94 -2.37
CA TYR A 46 14.41 -5.01 -2.86
C TYR A 46 15.85 -4.85 -2.39
N ARG A 47 16.38 -5.89 -1.73
CA ARG A 47 17.68 -5.89 -1.06
C ARG A 47 17.86 -4.77 -0.03
N GLY A 48 16.77 -4.22 0.50
CA GLY A 48 16.78 -3.29 1.62
C GLY A 48 16.68 -4.03 2.96
N SER A 49 17.38 -3.53 3.98
CA SER A 49 17.26 -4.01 5.38
C SER A 49 16.23 -3.20 6.19
N SER A 50 15.36 -2.45 5.51
CA SER A 50 14.38 -1.57 6.13
C SER A 50 13.02 -2.25 6.25
N SER A 51 12.22 -1.81 7.23
CA SER A 51 10.82 -2.25 7.33
C SER A 51 10.02 -1.84 6.09
N PRO A 52 8.97 -2.58 5.72
CA PRO A 52 8.07 -2.20 4.63
C PRO A 52 7.48 -0.81 4.83
N GLU A 53 7.43 -0.02 3.75
CA GLU A 53 6.73 1.26 3.68
C GLU A 53 5.26 1.01 3.38
N ARG A 54 4.35 1.70 4.08
CA ARG A 54 2.90 1.56 3.90
C ARG A 54 2.26 2.93 3.70
N ALA A 55 1.36 3.02 2.74
CA ALA A 55 0.57 4.21 2.46
C ALA A 55 -0.86 3.82 2.08
N ILE A 56 -1.80 4.73 2.36
CA ILE A 56 -3.20 4.61 1.93
C ILE A 56 -3.39 5.56 0.76
N PHE A 57 -4.10 5.08 -0.26
CA PHE A 57 -4.40 5.83 -1.47
C PHE A 57 -5.90 5.84 -1.73
N GLU A 58 -6.42 7.00 -2.08
CA GLU A 58 -7.85 7.21 -2.37
C GLU A 58 -8.12 7.35 -3.88
N SER A 59 -7.07 7.49 -4.70
CA SER A 59 -7.21 7.58 -6.15
C SER A 59 -6.14 6.80 -6.91
N PHE A 60 -6.47 6.44 -8.15
CA PHE A 60 -5.59 5.69 -9.02
C PHE A 60 -4.35 6.51 -9.42
N ASP A 61 -4.52 7.82 -9.67
CA ASP A 61 -3.45 8.71 -10.11
C ASP A 61 -2.36 8.88 -9.03
N GLU A 62 -2.74 8.89 -7.75
CA GLU A 62 -1.78 8.91 -6.64
C GLU A 62 -0.94 7.63 -6.59
N ILE A 63 -1.54 6.48 -6.88
CA ILE A 63 -0.82 5.20 -6.95
C ILE A 63 0.18 5.22 -8.10
N ILE A 64 -0.24 5.67 -9.30
CA ILE A 64 0.67 5.78 -10.44
C ILE A 64 1.83 6.71 -10.10
N THR A 65 1.53 7.87 -9.52
CA THR A 65 2.56 8.82 -9.07
C THR A 65 3.53 8.18 -8.07
N PHE A 66 3.03 7.39 -7.11
CA PHE A 66 3.88 6.68 -6.16
C PHE A 66 4.75 5.62 -6.83
N LEU A 67 4.19 4.82 -7.74
CA LEU A 67 4.92 3.80 -8.49
C LEU A 67 6.03 4.41 -9.36
N GLU A 68 5.79 5.58 -9.96
CA GLU A 68 6.76 6.26 -10.82
C GLU A 68 7.87 6.99 -10.04
N THR A 69 7.54 7.56 -8.87
CA THR A 69 8.45 8.46 -8.14
C THR A 69 9.17 7.82 -6.97
N LYS A 70 8.60 6.77 -6.37
CA LYS A 70 9.12 6.15 -5.15
C LYS A 70 9.64 4.74 -5.37
N VAL A 71 8.97 3.95 -6.21
CA VAL A 71 9.28 2.53 -6.39
C VAL A 71 10.48 2.32 -7.31
N LEU A 72 11.29 1.30 -6.99
CA LEU A 72 12.46 0.93 -7.76
C LEU A 72 12.26 -0.47 -8.36
N PRO A 73 12.90 -0.78 -9.51
CA PRO A 73 12.86 -2.13 -10.07
C PRO A 73 13.29 -3.19 -9.05
N GLY A 74 12.48 -4.23 -8.91
CA GLY A 74 12.67 -5.34 -7.98
C GLY A 74 11.88 -5.22 -6.69
N ASP A 75 11.45 -4.00 -6.29
CA ASP A 75 10.63 -3.81 -5.10
C ASP A 75 9.35 -4.66 -5.18
N SER A 76 8.95 -5.25 -4.07
CA SER A 76 7.72 -6.03 -3.97
C SER A 76 6.59 -5.13 -3.48
N ILE A 77 5.50 -5.08 -4.24
CA ILE A 77 4.32 -4.26 -3.94
C ILE A 77 3.15 -5.17 -3.63
N TRP A 78 2.47 -4.89 -2.51
CA TRP A 78 1.26 -5.57 -2.08
C TRP A 78 0.15 -4.53 -1.98
N ILE A 79 -1.04 -4.86 -2.50
CA ILE A 79 -2.22 -3.99 -2.45
C ILE A 79 -3.30 -4.71 -1.66
N TRP A 80 -3.92 -3.98 -0.74
CA TRP A 80 -5.04 -4.46 0.07
C TRP A 80 -6.19 -3.47 -0.03
N SER A 81 -7.43 -3.97 -0.13
CA SER A 81 -8.61 -3.13 0.06
C SER A 81 -8.67 -2.71 1.52
N TYR A 82 -8.71 -1.39 1.79
CA TYR A 82 -8.73 -0.84 3.15
C TYR A 82 -9.94 -1.40 3.91
N ASP A 83 -11.13 -1.36 3.32
CA ASP A 83 -12.39 -1.80 3.93
C ASP A 83 -12.43 -3.31 4.21
N LYS A 84 -11.63 -4.11 3.49
CA LYS A 84 -11.53 -5.55 3.76
C LYS A 84 -10.61 -5.88 4.93
N VAL A 85 -9.64 -5.02 5.25
CA VAL A 85 -8.63 -5.31 6.28
C VAL A 85 -8.76 -4.45 7.52
N CYS A 86 -9.12 -3.17 7.39
CA CYS A 86 -9.31 -2.21 8.47
C CYS A 86 -10.73 -2.27 9.03
N ARG A 87 -11.11 -3.46 9.52
CA ARG A 87 -12.42 -3.70 10.12
C ARG A 87 -12.37 -3.62 11.63
N SER A 88 -13.51 -3.38 12.26
CA SER A 88 -13.62 -3.25 13.72
C SER A 88 -13.20 -4.53 14.45
N GLU A 89 -13.44 -5.72 13.87
CA GLU A 89 -12.96 -6.99 14.43
C GLU A 89 -11.43 -7.14 14.42
N ASN A 90 -10.74 -6.37 13.57
CA ASN A 90 -9.28 -6.36 13.46
C ASN A 90 -8.64 -5.21 14.26
N ALA A 91 -9.43 -4.32 14.85
CA ALA A 91 -8.92 -3.18 15.61
C ALA A 91 -8.30 -3.65 16.93
N LEU A 92 -7.06 -3.22 17.19
CA LEU A 92 -6.38 -3.52 18.47
C LEU A 92 -7.03 -2.79 19.66
N THR A 93 -7.53 -1.58 19.41
CA THR A 93 -8.26 -0.75 20.38
C THR A 93 -9.16 0.23 19.65
N HIS A 94 -10.23 0.67 20.31
CA HIS A 94 -11.15 1.70 19.82
C HIS A 94 -11.62 2.54 21.00
N SER A 95 -11.41 3.86 20.94
CA SER A 95 -11.74 4.80 22.02
C SER A 95 -11.83 6.22 21.47
N LYS A 96 -12.42 7.13 22.25
CA LYS A 96 -12.47 8.57 21.94
C LYS A 96 -11.38 9.30 22.70
N ILE A 97 -10.86 10.36 22.09
CA ILE A 97 -9.94 11.28 22.76
C ILE A 97 -10.73 12.14 23.74
N PRO A 98 -10.29 12.27 25.01
CA PRO A 98 -10.94 13.14 25.98
C PRO A 98 -10.74 14.62 25.64
N ASP A 99 -11.68 15.46 26.10
CA ASP A 99 -11.49 16.92 26.12
C ASP A 99 -10.54 17.37 27.26
N GLU A 100 -10.42 18.69 27.46
CA GLU A 100 -9.55 19.30 28.48
C GLU A 100 -9.92 18.86 29.91
N ASP A 101 -11.17 18.44 30.15
CA ASP A 101 -11.68 17.99 31.45
C ASP A 101 -11.63 16.45 31.61
N GLY A 102 -11.09 15.73 30.62
CA GLY A 102 -11.04 14.27 30.64
C GLY A 102 -12.33 13.58 30.20
N CYS A 103 -13.31 14.32 29.67
CA CYS A 103 -14.61 13.80 29.28
C CYS A 103 -14.63 13.33 27.82
N VAL A 104 -15.44 12.29 27.53
CA VAL A 104 -15.71 11.82 26.17
C VAL A 104 -17.22 11.76 25.91
N PRO A 105 -17.69 12.04 24.70
CA PRO A 105 -19.10 11.88 24.39
C PRO A 105 -19.49 10.39 24.36
N LEU A 106 -20.58 10.01 25.03
CA LEU A 106 -21.06 8.62 25.06
C LEU A 106 -21.84 8.21 23.80
N LYS A 107 -22.29 9.19 23.00
CA LYS A 107 -23.02 8.98 21.75
C LYS A 107 -22.26 9.63 20.58
N GLY A 108 -22.64 9.29 19.36
CA GLY A 108 -21.87 9.63 18.15
C GLY A 108 -20.55 8.85 18.07
N ALA A 109 -19.81 9.00 16.99
CA ALA A 109 -18.67 8.15 16.58
C ALA A 109 -19.06 6.75 16.11
N TYR A 110 -19.95 6.73 15.11
CA TYR A 110 -19.85 5.67 14.11
C TYR A 110 -18.53 5.83 13.35
#